data_AF-A0A9D6KQJ2-F1
#
_entry.id   AF-A0A9D6KQJ2-F1
#
_cell.length_a   1.000
_cell.length_b   1.000
_cell.length_c   1.000
_cell.angle_alpha   90.00
_cell.angle_beta   90.00
_cell.angle_gamma   90.00
#
_symmetry.space_group_name_H-M   'P 1'
#
loop_
_entity.id
_entity.type
_entity.pdbx_description
1 polymer ?
#
loop_
_entity_poly.entity_id
_entity_poly.type
_entity_poly.pdbx_seq_one_letter_code
_entity_poly.pdbx_strand_id
1 'polypeptide(L)'
;MSHQETNFERPEDELGVVSKAFRIPFIWKLLVSVGAIGLISFCALYVSNYLSSPSVYASPSDLDLSSIFLFSVSAFFIVWMPWHALGVRITKIGGIEFKEIVAEQASEHAEEISYLQDRIEVLEANLRQLNGVTGIIESFEEPNLRKLLIDFLTKYKEWAFSPSRIRAWGAQQQGFSDLAKYDHPFIRGTLQKMVSEGVLETRVSSKGNTLYRMPLILPTFDGHTGKGNTCSGRVSHATETVHKV
;
A
#
# COMPACT_ATOMS: atom_id res chain seq x y z
N MET A 1 25.87 20.28 -23.94
CA MET A 1 25.20 19.03 -23.55
C MET A 1 24.51 19.27 -22.22
N SER A 2 23.25 19.71 -22.26
CA SER A 2 22.47 20.15 -21.11
C SER A 2 21.03 19.66 -21.29
N HIS A 3 20.79 18.39 -20.94
CA HIS A 3 19.45 17.79 -20.87
C HIS A 3 19.43 16.69 -19.80
N GLN A 4 19.86 17.03 -18.58
CA GLN A 4 19.39 16.34 -17.37
C GLN A 4 18.61 17.36 -16.55
N GLU A 5 17.47 17.79 -17.12
CA GLU A 5 16.39 18.39 -16.34
C GLU A 5 15.91 17.30 -15.37
N THR A 6 16.47 17.32 -14.17
CA THR A 6 15.73 17.44 -12.89
C THR A 6 14.25 17.07 -12.94
N ASN A 7 13.93 15.86 -13.36
CA ASN A 7 12.68 15.17 -13.01
C ASN A 7 12.83 14.74 -11.55
N PHE A 8 12.69 15.70 -10.65
CA PHE A 8 12.61 15.44 -9.22
C PHE A 8 11.23 14.82 -8.95
N GLU A 9 11.11 13.51 -9.21
CA GLU A 9 10.01 12.71 -8.69
C GLU A 9 9.96 12.95 -7.18
N ARG A 10 8.79 13.34 -6.66
CA ARG A 10 8.52 13.38 -5.21
C ARG A 10 8.96 12.05 -4.57
N PRO A 11 9.28 12.02 -3.26
CA PRO A 11 9.51 10.76 -2.56
C PRO A 11 8.37 9.79 -2.89
N GLU A 12 8.72 8.55 -3.24
CA GLU A 12 7.74 7.57 -3.74
C GLU A 12 6.57 7.51 -2.76
N ASP A 13 5.35 7.65 -3.27
CA ASP A 13 4.17 7.53 -2.44
C ASP A 13 4.20 6.12 -1.83
N GLU A 14 4.34 6.09 -0.49
CA GLU A 14 4.17 4.87 0.28
C GLU A 14 2.80 4.28 -0.10
N LEU A 15 2.69 2.96 -0.14
CA LEU A 15 1.40 2.27 -0.12
C LEU A 15 0.73 2.50 1.24
N GLY A 16 0.42 3.76 1.54
CA GLY A 16 -0.44 4.14 2.61
C GLY A 16 -1.83 3.62 2.29
N VAL A 17 -2.50 3.11 3.32
CA VAL A 17 -3.94 2.87 3.29
C VAL A 17 -4.63 4.22 3.17
N VAL A 18 -4.59 4.84 1.99
CA VAL A 18 -5.39 6.02 1.66
C VAL A 18 -6.80 5.52 1.36
N SER A 19 -7.41 4.89 2.36
CA SER A 19 -8.84 4.70 2.44
C SER A 19 -9.41 6.06 2.82
N LYS A 20 -9.61 6.93 1.82
CA LYS A 20 -10.47 8.10 2.05
C LYS A 20 -11.85 7.54 2.39
N ALA A 21 -12.29 7.77 3.62
CA ALA A 21 -13.63 7.41 4.06
C ALA A 21 -14.65 7.97 3.07
N PHE A 22 -15.47 7.10 2.49
CA PHE A 22 -16.48 7.48 1.53
C PHE A 22 -17.46 8.46 2.20
N ARG A 23 -17.42 9.72 1.79
CA ARG A 23 -18.36 10.75 2.23
C ARG A 23 -19.17 11.18 1.02
N ILE A 24 -20.46 10.81 1.00
CA ILE A 24 -21.42 11.38 0.06
C ILE A 24 -21.49 12.88 0.35
N PRO A 25 -21.20 13.76 -0.63
CA PRO A 25 -21.29 15.20 -0.42
C PRO A 25 -22.70 15.59 0.02
N PHE A 26 -22.81 16.53 0.94
CA PHE A 26 -24.10 16.98 1.49
C PHE A 26 -25.09 17.42 0.42
N ILE A 27 -24.59 18.02 -0.66
CA ILE A 27 -25.38 18.50 -1.80
C ILE A 27 -26.16 17.34 -2.48
N TRP A 28 -25.51 16.19 -2.67
CA TRP A 28 -26.17 15.00 -3.23
C TRP A 28 -27.26 14.47 -2.31
N LYS A 29 -27.05 14.53 -1.00
CA LYS A 29 -28.09 14.14 -0.02
C LYS A 29 -29.31 15.03 -0.13
N LEU A 30 -29.09 16.34 -0.27
CA LEU A 30 -30.16 17.33 -0.37
C LEU A 30 -30.95 17.15 -1.68
N LEU A 31 -30.26 16.98 -2.81
CA LEU A 31 -30.90 16.76 -4.11
C LEU A 31 -31.80 15.51 -4.14
N VAL A 32 -31.29 14.36 -3.66
CA VAL A 32 -32.07 13.12 -3.63
C VAL A 32 -33.25 13.25 -2.66
N SER A 33 -33.07 13.93 -1.51
CA SER A 33 -34.15 14.14 -0.54
C SER A 33 -35.27 15.00 -1.11
N VAL A 34 -34.95 16.11 -1.79
CA VAL A 34 -35.94 16.98 -2.42
C VAL A 34 -36.70 16.24 -3.53
N GLY A 35 -35.98 15.49 -4.37
CA GLY A 35 -36.59 14.66 -5.41
C GLY A 35 -37.55 13.60 -4.85
N ALA A 36 -37.14 12.87 -3.82
CA ALA A 36 -37.96 11.84 -3.17
C ALA A 36 -39.22 12.44 -2.51
N ILE A 37 -39.10 13.57 -1.81
CA ILE A 37 -40.24 14.26 -1.19
C ILE A 37 -41.22 14.76 -2.27
N GLY A 38 -40.71 15.29 -3.38
CA GLY A 38 -41.52 15.72 -4.51
C GLY A 38 -42.34 14.57 -5.12
N LEU A 39 -41.70 13.41 -5.34
CA LEU A 39 -42.37 12.22 -5.85
C LEU A 39 -43.41 11.66 -4.88
N ILE A 40 -43.11 11.62 -3.59
CA ILE A 40 -44.07 11.19 -2.55
C ILE A 40 -45.28 12.13 -2.51
N SER A 41 -45.04 13.44 -2.55
CA SER A 41 -46.11 14.45 -2.55
C SER A 41 -46.99 14.34 -3.80
N PHE A 42 -46.37 14.10 -4.97
CA PHE A 42 -47.09 13.87 -6.21
C PHE A 42 -47.98 12.62 -6.14
N CYS A 43 -47.46 11.50 -5.59
CA CYS A 43 -48.23 10.29 -5.40
C CYS A 43 -49.45 10.54 -4.48
N ALA A 44 -49.25 11.25 -3.36
CA ALA A 44 -50.32 11.58 -2.43
C ALA A 44 -51.40 12.48 -3.04
N LEU A 45 -51.00 13.52 -3.79
CA LEU A 45 -51.91 14.41 -4.50
C LEU A 45 -52.67 13.66 -5.61
N TYR A 46 -52.00 12.78 -6.35
CA TYR A 46 -52.64 11.98 -7.39
C TYR A 46 -53.71 11.06 -6.81
N VAL A 47 -53.41 10.36 -5.70
CA VAL A 47 -54.38 9.52 -4.99
C VAL A 47 -55.54 10.35 -4.43
N SER A 48 -55.27 11.53 -3.88
CA SER A 48 -56.31 12.45 -3.40
C SER A 48 -57.25 12.93 -4.52
N ASN A 49 -56.69 13.22 -5.70
CA ASN A 49 -57.46 13.63 -6.87
C ASN A 49 -58.26 12.46 -7.46
N TYR A 50 -57.69 11.26 -7.49
CA TYR A 50 -58.39 10.04 -7.87
C TYR A 50 -59.59 9.75 -6.95
N LEU A 51 -59.43 9.91 -5.63
CA LEU A 51 -60.52 9.76 -4.66
C LEU A 51 -61.64 10.79 -4.85
N SER A 52 -61.29 12.01 -5.27
CA SER A 52 -62.25 13.10 -5.48
C SER A 52 -63.00 12.97 -6.82
N SER A 53 -62.37 12.39 -7.84
CA SER A 53 -62.92 12.27 -9.20
C SER A 53 -62.53 10.94 -9.88
N PRO A 54 -63.08 9.80 -9.45
CA PRO A 54 -62.65 8.46 -9.90
C PRO A 54 -62.95 8.17 -11.39
N SER A 55 -63.79 8.97 -12.04
CA SER A 55 -64.15 8.80 -13.46
C SER A 55 -63.15 9.40 -14.45
N VAL A 56 -62.21 10.22 -13.98
CA VAL A 56 -61.26 10.97 -14.84
C VAL A 56 -59.83 10.45 -14.70
N TYR A 57 -59.48 9.84 -13.56
CA TYR A 57 -58.12 9.40 -13.25
C TYR A 57 -57.97 7.88 -13.34
N ALA A 58 -56.84 7.42 -13.88
CA ALA A 58 -56.52 5.99 -13.93
C ALA A 58 -56.26 5.44 -12.53
N SER A 59 -56.48 4.14 -12.33
CA SER A 59 -56.30 3.55 -11.01
C SER A 59 -54.83 3.64 -10.58
N PRO A 60 -54.54 3.87 -9.29
CA PRO A 60 -53.17 3.97 -8.81
C PRO A 60 -52.32 2.71 -9.07
N SER A 61 -52.97 1.55 -9.20
CA SER A 61 -52.36 0.27 -9.57
C SER A 61 -51.95 0.20 -11.04
N ASP A 62 -52.69 0.84 -11.95
CA ASP A 62 -52.37 0.80 -13.40
C ASP A 62 -51.15 1.66 -13.74
N LEU A 63 -50.88 2.68 -12.91
CA LEU A 63 -49.73 3.58 -13.03
C LEU A 63 -48.51 3.13 -12.22
N ASP A 64 -48.61 1.98 -11.56
CA ASP A 64 -47.58 1.42 -10.68
C ASP A 64 -47.04 2.43 -9.64
N LEU A 65 -47.92 3.32 -9.14
CA LEU A 65 -47.57 4.35 -8.16
C LEU A 65 -47.00 3.75 -6.87
N SER A 66 -47.36 2.50 -6.57
CA SER A 66 -46.82 1.74 -5.44
C SER A 66 -45.32 1.48 -5.58
N SER A 67 -44.83 1.12 -6.77
CA SER A 67 -43.39 0.89 -6.98
C SER A 67 -42.59 2.19 -6.92
N ILE A 68 -43.13 3.27 -7.50
CA ILE A 68 -42.51 4.61 -7.46
C ILE A 68 -42.43 5.13 -6.02
N PHE A 69 -43.48 4.93 -5.23
CA PHE A 69 -43.49 5.27 -3.81
C PHE A 69 -42.44 4.47 -3.03
N LEU A 70 -42.41 3.14 -3.17
CA LEU A 70 -41.43 2.29 -2.50
C LEU A 70 -39.99 2.61 -2.91
N PHE A 71 -39.75 2.89 -4.20
CA PHE A 71 -38.45 3.32 -4.69
C PHE A 71 -38.02 4.66 -4.07
N SER A 72 -38.94 5.63 -3.99
CA SER A 72 -38.65 6.95 -3.40
C SER A 72 -38.31 6.85 -1.91
N VAL A 73 -39.07 6.05 -1.16
CA VAL A 73 -38.83 5.81 0.27
C VAL A 73 -37.50 5.08 0.49
N SER A 74 -37.21 4.03 -0.27
CA SER A 74 -35.96 3.28 -0.14
C SER A 74 -34.73 4.12 -0.52
N ALA A 75 -34.80 4.90 -1.60
CA ALA A 75 -33.74 5.85 -1.99
C ALA A 75 -33.47 6.89 -0.89
N PHE A 76 -34.53 7.39 -0.25
CA PHE A 76 -34.41 8.33 0.88
C PHE A 76 -33.65 7.69 2.06
N PHE A 77 -34.02 6.47 2.46
CA PHE A 77 -33.34 5.76 3.55
C PHE A 77 -31.87 5.45 3.23
N ILE A 78 -31.56 5.01 2.01
CA ILE A 78 -30.19 4.71 1.55
C ILE A 78 -29.30 5.95 1.67
N VAL A 79 -29.78 7.13 1.28
CA VAL A 79 -28.98 8.37 1.31
C VAL A 79 -28.71 8.88 2.73
N TRP A 80 -29.66 8.66 3.63
CA TRP A 80 -29.58 9.08 5.04
C TRP A 80 -28.92 8.06 5.97
N MET A 81 -28.74 6.83 5.48
CA MET A 81 -28.06 5.77 6.21
C MET A 81 -26.65 6.22 6.63
N PRO A 82 -26.23 5.99 7.90
CA PRO A 82 -24.90 6.35 8.38
C PRO A 82 -23.86 5.35 7.84
N TRP A 83 -23.49 5.48 6.57
CA TRP A 83 -22.52 4.63 5.86
C TRP A 83 -21.17 4.51 6.58
N HIS A 84 -20.79 5.53 7.36
CA HIS A 84 -19.57 5.52 8.17
C HIS A 84 -19.64 4.57 9.37
N ALA A 85 -20.83 4.39 9.97
CA ALA A 85 -21.02 3.55 11.16
C ALA A 85 -21.24 2.08 10.79
N LEU A 86 -21.73 1.81 9.58
CA LEU A 86 -21.98 0.45 9.10
C LEU A 86 -20.72 -0.32 8.69
N GLY A 87 -19.53 0.26 8.84
CA GLY A 87 -18.26 -0.41 8.52
C GLY A 87 -18.12 -0.83 7.06
N VAL A 88 -19.07 -0.45 6.20
CA VAL A 88 -19.05 -0.77 4.76
C VAL A 88 -17.99 0.11 4.13
N ARG A 89 -16.78 -0.42 4.08
CA ARG A 89 -15.68 0.09 3.27
C ARG A 89 -16.05 -0.18 1.82
N ILE A 90 -16.92 0.67 1.24
CA ILE A 90 -17.21 0.66 -0.20
C ILE A 90 -15.96 1.21 -0.91
N THR A 91 -14.88 0.42 -0.90
CA THR A 91 -13.82 0.54 -1.87
C THR A 91 -14.44 0.14 -3.19
N LYS A 92 -14.87 1.14 -3.98
CA LYS A 92 -15.28 1.04 -5.40
C LYS A 92 -15.81 -0.36 -5.78
N ILE A 93 -17.13 -0.50 -5.90
CA ILE A 93 -17.75 -1.61 -6.63
C ILE A 93 -17.00 -1.73 -7.98
N GLY A 94 -16.16 -2.76 -8.12
CA GLY A 94 -15.22 -2.95 -9.24
C GLY A 94 -13.70 -2.94 -8.94
N GLY A 95 -13.25 -2.89 -7.68
CA GLY A 95 -11.81 -2.83 -7.35
C GLY A 95 -11.25 -3.95 -6.47
N ILE A 96 -12.06 -4.93 -6.07
CA ILE A 96 -11.63 -5.99 -5.14
C ILE A 96 -10.90 -7.09 -5.91
N GLU A 97 -11.50 -7.55 -7.02
CA GLU A 97 -10.87 -8.54 -7.92
C GLU A 97 -9.65 -7.97 -8.65
N PHE A 98 -9.66 -6.67 -9.03
CA PHE A 98 -8.49 -6.06 -9.68
C PHE A 98 -7.34 -5.84 -8.70
N LYS A 99 -7.61 -5.60 -7.41
CA LYS A 99 -6.55 -5.50 -6.40
C LYS A 99 -5.95 -6.85 -6.06
N GLU A 100 -6.76 -7.89 -6.02
CA GLU A 100 -6.27 -9.25 -5.78
C GLU A 100 -5.44 -9.72 -6.97
N ILE A 101 -5.92 -9.53 -8.21
CA ILE A 101 -5.15 -9.86 -9.42
C ILE A 101 -3.90 -8.99 -9.56
N VAL A 102 -3.95 -7.69 -9.27
CA VAL A 102 -2.75 -6.83 -9.34
C VAL A 102 -1.81 -7.09 -8.16
N ALA A 103 -2.30 -7.43 -6.97
CA ALA A 103 -1.45 -7.80 -5.85
C ALA A 103 -0.83 -9.18 -6.06
N GLU A 104 -1.55 -10.11 -6.67
CA GLU A 104 -1.06 -11.44 -7.02
C GLU A 104 -0.07 -11.35 -8.17
N GLN A 105 -0.35 -10.59 -9.24
CA GLN A 105 0.63 -10.32 -10.30
C GLN A 105 1.82 -9.49 -9.81
N ALA A 106 1.61 -8.52 -8.90
CA ALA A 106 2.72 -7.79 -8.29
C ALA A 106 3.51 -8.67 -7.31
N SER A 107 2.87 -9.65 -6.67
CA SER A 107 3.52 -10.63 -5.80
C SER A 107 4.32 -11.63 -6.62
N GLU A 108 3.75 -12.19 -7.70
CA GLU A 108 4.44 -13.08 -8.64
C GLU A 108 5.60 -12.36 -9.30
N HIS A 109 5.41 -11.13 -9.78
CA HIS A 109 6.51 -10.34 -10.34
C HIS A 109 7.50 -9.86 -9.28
N ALA A 110 7.09 -9.62 -8.04
CA ALA A 110 8.02 -9.33 -6.94
C ALA A 110 8.83 -10.58 -6.56
N GLU A 111 8.25 -11.78 -6.66
CA GLU A 111 8.95 -13.05 -6.46
C GLU A 111 9.95 -13.30 -7.60
N GLU A 112 9.57 -13.06 -8.85
CA GLU A 112 10.50 -13.12 -10.00
C GLU A 112 11.63 -12.09 -9.88
N ILE A 113 11.32 -10.85 -9.48
CA ILE A 113 12.32 -9.81 -9.23
C ILE A 113 13.19 -10.21 -8.04
N SER A 114 12.63 -10.73 -6.95
CA SER A 114 13.37 -11.24 -5.80
C SER A 114 14.32 -12.36 -6.22
N TYR A 115 13.85 -13.31 -7.03
CA TYR A 115 14.66 -14.41 -7.55
C TYR A 115 15.80 -13.91 -8.44
N LEU A 116 15.54 -12.95 -9.32
CA LEU A 116 16.59 -12.32 -10.13
C LEU A 116 17.57 -11.53 -9.26
N GLN A 117 17.08 -10.89 -8.21
CA GLN A 117 17.86 -10.11 -7.27
C GLN A 117 18.74 -10.99 -6.38
N ASP A 118 18.23 -12.15 -5.93
CA ASP A 118 18.97 -13.20 -5.22
C ASP A 118 20.05 -13.80 -6.13
N ARG A 119 19.73 -13.99 -7.42
CA ARG A 119 20.71 -14.50 -8.38
C ARG A 119 21.81 -13.48 -8.66
N ILE A 120 21.47 -12.19 -8.74
CA ILE A 120 22.46 -11.11 -8.79
C ILE A 120 23.29 -11.10 -7.51
N GLU A 121 22.68 -11.29 -6.34
CA GLU A 121 23.39 -11.35 -5.06
C GLU A 121 24.39 -12.52 -5.01
N VAL A 122 24.01 -13.71 -5.49
CA VAL A 122 24.92 -14.85 -5.59
C VAL A 122 26.06 -14.56 -6.57
N LEU A 123 25.77 -13.93 -7.71
CA LEU A 123 26.81 -13.54 -8.67
C LEU A 123 27.75 -12.46 -8.11
N GLU A 124 27.22 -11.48 -7.39
CA GLU A 124 28.01 -10.43 -6.72
C GLU A 124 28.86 -11.02 -5.59
N ALA A 125 28.30 -11.92 -4.78
CA ALA A 125 29.03 -12.63 -3.73
C ALA A 125 30.16 -13.49 -4.31
N ASN A 126 29.90 -14.21 -5.39
CA ASN A 126 30.93 -14.98 -6.10
C ASN A 126 32.02 -14.07 -6.67
N LEU A 127 31.67 -12.91 -7.24
CA LEU A 127 32.64 -11.93 -7.71
C LEU A 127 33.47 -11.33 -6.57
N ARG A 128 32.86 -11.06 -5.40
CA ARG A 128 33.57 -10.58 -4.21
C ARG A 128 34.48 -11.63 -3.61
N GLN A 129 34.07 -12.89 -3.61
CA GLN A 129 34.91 -14.01 -3.17
C GLN A 129 36.11 -14.20 -4.12
N LEU A 130 35.89 -14.01 -5.43
CA LEU A 130 36.97 -13.99 -6.42
C LEU A 130 37.92 -12.80 -6.19
N ASN A 131 37.37 -11.64 -5.83
CA ASN A 131 38.10 -10.41 -5.52
C ASN A 131 38.30 -10.24 -4.01
N GLY A 132 38.93 -11.20 -3.34
CA GLY A 132 39.09 -11.21 -1.87
C GLY A 132 39.67 -9.94 -1.23
N VAL A 133 40.31 -9.06 -2.01
CA VAL A 133 40.75 -7.71 -1.59
C VAL A 133 39.57 -6.76 -1.35
N THR A 134 38.52 -6.82 -2.19
CA THR A 134 37.35 -5.94 -2.11
C THR A 134 36.55 -6.19 -0.83
N GLY A 135 36.36 -7.46 -0.44
CA GLY A 135 35.65 -7.79 0.80
C GLY A 135 36.36 -7.28 2.06
N ILE A 136 37.69 -7.24 2.05
CA ILE A 136 38.48 -6.69 3.17
C ILE A 136 38.29 -5.16 3.24
N ILE A 137 38.41 -4.46 2.12
CA ILE A 137 38.22 -3.00 2.09
C ILE A 137 36.82 -2.61 2.55
N GLU A 138 35.79 -3.31 2.06
CA GLU A 138 34.40 -3.09 2.47
C GLU A 138 34.22 -3.26 3.98
N SER A 139 34.85 -4.25 4.60
CA SER A 139 34.76 -4.46 6.06
C SER A 139 35.35 -3.31 6.89
N PHE A 140 36.38 -2.62 6.37
CA PHE A 140 36.95 -1.43 7.02
C PHE A 140 36.10 -0.18 6.80
N GLU A 141 35.40 -0.09 5.66
CA GLU A 141 34.58 1.07 5.32
C GLU A 141 33.13 0.99 5.82
N GLU A 142 32.64 -0.22 6.11
CA GLU A 142 31.27 -0.48 6.56
C GLU A 142 30.85 0.37 7.78
N PRO A 143 31.68 0.51 8.84
CA PRO A 143 31.30 1.32 10.00
C PRO A 143 31.10 2.80 9.66
N ASN A 144 31.89 3.33 8.72
CA ASN A 144 31.80 4.72 8.27
C ASN A 144 30.52 4.93 7.44
N LEU A 145 30.25 4.02 6.51
CA LEU A 145 29.02 4.04 5.71
C LEU A 145 27.79 3.91 6.61
N ARG A 146 27.80 2.99 7.57
CA ARG A 146 26.69 2.78 8.51
C ARG A 146 26.37 4.06 9.27
N LYS A 147 27.38 4.75 9.81
CA LYS A 147 27.20 6.03 10.49
C LYS A 147 26.59 7.08 9.55
N LEU A 148 27.11 7.20 8.33
CA LEU A 148 26.63 8.14 7.33
C LEU A 148 25.15 7.88 6.95
N LEU A 149 24.75 6.62 6.82
CA LEU A 149 23.37 6.21 6.54
C LEU A 149 22.42 6.52 7.69
N ILE A 150 22.84 6.27 8.94
CA ILE A 150 22.05 6.64 10.13
C ILE A 150 21.83 8.14 10.18
N ASP A 151 22.90 8.94 10.02
CA ASP A 151 22.82 10.40 10.06
C ASP A 151 21.89 10.92 8.95
N PHE A 152 21.98 10.34 7.76
CA PHE A 152 21.13 10.67 6.61
C PHE A 152 19.66 10.35 6.88
N LEU A 153 19.34 9.10 7.24
CA LEU A 153 17.96 8.65 7.47
C LEU A 153 17.34 9.31 8.70
N THR A 154 18.15 9.72 9.68
CA THR A 154 17.70 10.49 10.84
C THR A 154 17.34 11.93 10.46
N LYS A 155 18.18 12.58 9.64
CA LYS A 155 17.91 13.95 9.14
C LYS A 155 16.65 14.00 8.30
N TYR A 156 16.39 12.96 7.51
CA TYR A 156 15.26 12.85 6.60
C TYR A 156 14.22 11.81 7.04
N LYS A 157 13.99 11.69 8.35
CA LYS A 157 13.12 10.66 8.96
C LYS A 157 11.67 10.65 8.51
N GLU A 158 11.18 11.73 7.91
CA GLU A 158 9.81 11.84 7.39
C GLU A 158 9.61 11.02 6.10
N TRP A 159 10.69 10.61 5.45
CA TRP A 159 10.65 9.90 4.17
C TRP A 159 11.33 8.55 4.26
N ALA A 160 10.92 7.64 3.38
CA ALA A 160 11.58 6.36 3.17
C ALA A 160 12.32 6.38 1.83
N PHE A 161 13.50 5.76 1.78
CA PHE A 161 14.40 5.84 0.62
C PHE A 161 14.83 4.47 0.12
N SER A 162 14.94 4.32 -1.19
CA SER A 162 15.60 3.16 -1.81
C SER A 162 17.13 3.35 -1.81
N PRO A 163 17.93 2.27 -1.85
CA PRO A 163 19.39 2.38 -1.87
C PRO A 163 19.91 3.21 -3.06
N SER A 164 19.29 3.09 -4.22
CA SER A 164 19.62 3.88 -5.42
C SER A 164 19.40 5.37 -5.19
N ARG A 165 18.30 5.72 -4.51
CA ARG A 165 17.96 7.11 -4.20
C ARG A 165 18.87 7.69 -3.13
N ILE A 166 19.25 6.90 -2.12
CA ILE A 166 20.24 7.31 -1.11
C ILE A 166 21.56 7.67 -1.80
N ARG A 167 22.04 6.84 -2.74
CA ARG A 167 23.27 7.14 -3.49
C ARG A 167 23.13 8.40 -4.35
N ALA A 168 22.11 8.46 -5.22
CA ALA A 168 22.00 9.52 -6.22
C ALA A 168 21.55 10.87 -5.63
N TRP A 169 20.48 10.87 -4.83
CA TRP A 169 19.92 12.07 -4.23
C TRP A 169 20.63 12.44 -2.94
N GLY A 170 20.97 11.45 -2.10
CA GLY A 170 21.66 11.69 -0.84
C GLY A 170 23.04 12.31 -1.03
N ALA A 171 23.79 11.89 -2.05
CA ALA A 171 25.09 12.49 -2.36
C ALA A 171 25.02 13.98 -2.77
N GLN A 172 23.86 14.46 -3.20
CA GLN A 172 23.66 15.88 -3.53
C GLN A 172 23.33 16.72 -2.28
N GLN A 173 23.00 16.07 -1.15
CA GLN A 173 22.65 16.78 0.08
C GLN A 173 23.89 17.26 0.82
N GLN A 174 23.81 18.46 1.40
CA GLN A 174 24.91 19.04 2.17
C GLN A 174 25.27 18.14 3.36
N GLY A 175 26.55 17.74 3.42
CA GLY A 175 27.10 16.85 4.44
C GLY A 175 27.05 15.36 4.10
N PHE A 176 26.51 14.98 2.94
CA PHE A 176 26.34 13.57 2.54
C PHE A 176 26.98 13.23 1.18
N SER A 177 27.85 14.08 0.65
CA SER A 177 28.55 13.87 -0.63
C SER A 177 29.32 12.55 -0.70
N ASP A 178 29.76 12.04 0.46
CA ASP A 178 30.47 10.78 0.56
C ASP A 178 29.61 9.56 0.20
N LEU A 179 28.26 9.68 0.19
CA LEU A 179 27.38 8.61 -0.27
C LEU A 179 27.62 8.22 -1.74
N ALA A 180 28.13 9.13 -2.58
CA ALA A 180 28.46 8.82 -3.97
C ALA A 180 29.65 7.85 -4.11
N LYS A 181 30.56 7.84 -3.11
CA LYS A 181 31.77 7.00 -3.12
C LYS A 181 31.45 5.52 -2.98
N TYR A 182 30.34 5.20 -2.32
CA TYR A 182 29.93 3.83 -2.06
C TYR A 182 29.10 3.28 -3.22
N ASP A 183 29.36 2.03 -3.54
CA ASP A 183 28.61 1.33 -4.57
C ASP A 183 27.23 0.92 -4.09
N HIS A 184 26.30 0.85 -5.05
CA HIS A 184 24.90 0.53 -4.77
C HIS A 184 24.70 -0.79 -4.00
N PRO A 185 25.39 -1.90 -4.35
CA PRO A 185 25.27 -3.15 -3.58
C PRO A 185 25.77 -3.02 -2.14
N PHE A 186 26.82 -2.23 -1.91
CA PHE A 186 27.40 -2.06 -0.58
C PHE A 186 26.48 -1.25 0.35
N ILE A 187 25.85 -0.19 -0.19
CA ILE A 187 24.79 0.55 0.51
C ILE A 187 23.62 -0.38 0.85
N ARG A 188 23.15 -1.17 -0.13
CA ARG A 188 22.02 -2.09 0.09
C ARG A 188 22.33 -3.14 1.16
N GLY A 189 23.49 -3.80 1.08
CA GLY A 189 23.90 -4.82 2.05
C GLY A 189 24.01 -4.26 3.46
N THR A 190 24.56 -3.04 3.60
CA THR A 190 24.66 -2.35 4.90
C THR A 190 23.26 -2.02 5.45
N LEU A 191 22.34 -1.53 4.62
CA LEU A 191 20.96 -1.25 5.03
C LEU A 191 20.22 -2.53 5.46
N GLN A 192 20.36 -3.63 4.73
CA GLN A 192 19.74 -4.92 5.09
C GLN A 192 20.28 -5.45 6.43
N LYS A 193 21.58 -5.31 6.68
CA LYS A 193 22.19 -5.65 7.96
C LYS A 193 21.64 -4.78 9.10
N MET A 194 21.48 -3.48 8.87
CA MET A 194 20.87 -2.59 9.86
C MET A 194 19.39 -2.92 10.15
N VAL A 195 18.66 -3.43 9.15
CA VAL A 195 17.27 -3.90 9.34
C VAL A 195 17.26 -5.18 10.18
N SER A 196 18.13 -6.15 9.91
CA SER A 196 18.20 -7.39 10.70
C SER A 196 18.65 -7.14 12.14
N GLU A 197 19.44 -6.10 12.37
CA GLU A 197 19.81 -5.59 13.70
C GLU A 197 18.70 -4.79 14.39
N GLY A 198 17.58 -4.52 13.72
CA GLY A 198 16.44 -3.76 14.26
C GLY A 198 16.67 -2.25 14.35
N VAL A 199 17.68 -1.72 13.67
CA VAL A 199 18.01 -0.28 13.64
C VAL A 199 17.10 0.48 12.67
N LEU A 200 16.72 -0.16 11.56
CA LEU A 200 15.89 0.43 10.50
C LEU A 200 14.61 -0.38 10.28
N GLU A 201 13.59 0.29 9.75
CA GLU A 201 12.37 -0.35 9.23
C GLU A 201 12.36 -0.36 7.70
N THR A 202 11.75 -1.39 7.13
CA THR A 202 11.46 -1.47 5.69
C THR A 202 10.00 -1.14 5.38
N ARG A 203 9.76 -0.58 4.20
CA ARG A 203 8.45 -0.36 3.59
C ARG A 203 8.50 -0.75 2.12
N VAL A 204 7.33 -0.99 1.53
CA VAL A 204 7.19 -1.27 0.10
C VAL A 204 6.58 -0.05 -0.57
N SER A 205 7.23 0.42 -1.63
CA SER A 205 6.72 1.53 -2.42
C SER A 205 5.56 1.11 -3.31
N SER A 206 4.79 2.07 -3.82
CA SER A 206 3.77 1.83 -4.84
C SER A 206 4.28 1.14 -6.10
N LYS A 207 5.58 1.24 -6.38
CA LYS A 207 6.28 0.58 -7.50
C LYS A 207 6.87 -0.80 -7.11
N GLY A 208 6.68 -1.26 -5.87
CA GLY A 208 7.22 -2.52 -5.36
C GLY A 208 8.64 -2.45 -4.82
N ASN A 209 9.27 -1.27 -4.77
CA ASN A 209 10.64 -1.12 -4.29
C ASN A 209 10.71 -1.22 -2.76
N THR A 210 11.78 -1.84 -2.23
CA THR A 210 12.07 -1.79 -0.79
C THR A 210 12.61 -0.41 -0.42
N LEU A 211 11.92 0.27 0.50
CA LEU A 211 12.29 1.55 1.07
C LEU A 211 12.75 1.36 2.52
N TYR A 212 13.74 2.14 2.94
CA TYR A 212 14.34 2.10 4.26
C TYR A 212 14.09 3.43 4.98
N ARG A 213 13.75 3.37 6.27
CA ARG A 213 13.56 4.55 7.11
C ARG A 213 13.91 4.30 8.56
N MET A 214 14.06 5.37 9.34
CA MET A 214 14.17 5.28 10.79
C MET A 214 12.83 4.86 11.40
N PRO A 215 12.83 3.98 12.42
CA PRO A 215 11.61 3.64 13.16
C PRO A 215 11.03 4.91 13.81
N LEU A 216 9.72 5.10 13.67
CA LEU A 216 9.00 6.25 14.25
C LEU A 216 8.88 6.13 15.78
N ILE A 217 9.05 4.92 16.30
CA ILE A 217 9.10 4.62 17.72
C ILE A 217 10.54 4.23 17.98
N LEU A 218 11.31 5.08 18.64
CA LEU A 218 12.60 4.66 19.20
C LEU A 218 12.31 3.43 20.06
N PRO A 219 12.93 2.27 19.81
CA PRO A 219 12.89 1.21 20.80
C PRO A 219 13.52 1.81 22.05
N THR A 220 12.70 2.06 23.07
CA THR A 220 13.20 2.14 24.44
C THR A 220 14.00 0.88 24.63
N PHE A 221 15.30 1.08 24.83
CA PHE A 221 16.29 0.01 24.95
C PHE A 221 16.08 -0.68 26.30
N ASP A 222 14.93 -1.34 26.48
CA ASP A 222 14.69 -2.27 27.56
C ASP A 222 15.40 -3.55 27.17
N GLY A 223 16.66 -3.65 27.59
CA GLY A 223 17.44 -4.85 27.45
C GLY A 223 16.72 -6.02 28.09
N HIS A 224 16.33 -7.02 27.29
CA HIS A 224 16.36 -8.43 27.67
C HIS A 224 16.18 -9.34 26.45
N THR A 225 17.30 -9.89 26.00
CA THR A 225 17.50 -11.32 25.68
C THR A 225 16.39 -12.09 24.95
N GLY A 226 16.66 -12.41 23.68
CA GLY A 226 16.71 -13.79 23.20
C GLY A 226 15.39 -14.52 22.89
N LYS A 227 15.19 -14.80 21.59
CA LYS A 227 14.60 -15.98 20.92
C LYS A 227 14.18 -15.50 19.52
N GLY A 228 14.85 -15.86 18.43
CA GLY A 228 15.01 -17.24 17.98
C GLY A 228 13.71 -17.72 17.35
N ASN A 229 13.33 -17.17 16.18
CA ASN A 229 12.29 -17.75 15.34
C ASN A 229 12.90 -18.12 13.99
N THR A 230 13.35 -19.36 13.95
CA THR A 230 13.64 -20.14 12.76
C THR A 230 12.38 -20.30 11.92
N CYS A 231 12.49 -19.97 10.63
CA CYS A 231 11.63 -20.50 9.59
C CYS A 231 11.74 -22.03 9.58
N SER A 232 10.74 -22.73 10.10
CA SER A 232 10.63 -24.18 9.95
C SER A 232 9.77 -24.46 8.72
N GLY A 233 10.46 -24.70 7.60
CA GLY A 233 9.88 -25.32 6.42
C GLY A 233 9.40 -26.73 6.76
N ARG A 234 8.11 -26.96 6.57
CA ARG A 234 7.48 -28.27 6.67
C ARG A 234 7.69 -28.99 5.34
N VAL A 235 8.80 -29.72 5.22
CA VAL A 235 8.99 -30.75 4.18
C VAL A 235 8.64 -32.09 4.80
N SER A 236 7.45 -32.61 4.48
CA SER A 236 7.10 -34.00 4.78
C SER A 236 7.61 -34.88 3.65
N HIS A 237 8.70 -35.59 3.91
CA HIS A 237 9.11 -36.77 3.15
C HIS A 237 8.08 -37.89 3.34
N ALA A 238 7.54 -38.42 2.24
CA ALA A 238 6.91 -39.74 2.22
C ALA A 238 7.95 -40.74 1.70
N THR A 239 8.52 -41.51 2.60
CA THR A 239 9.41 -42.64 2.30
C THR A 239 8.61 -43.87 1.90
N GLU A 240 8.94 -44.32 0.70
CA GLU A 240 8.79 -45.64 0.12
C GLU A 240 9.30 -46.75 1.07
N THR A 241 8.47 -47.76 1.34
CA THR A 241 8.91 -49.05 1.91
C THR A 241 8.47 -50.19 1.00
N VAL A 242 9.46 -50.74 0.32
CA VAL A 242 9.44 -52.00 -0.40
C VAL A 242 9.93 -53.11 0.54
N HIS A 243 9.18 -54.22 0.60
CA HIS A 243 9.60 -55.63 0.53
C HIS A 243 9.17 -56.66 1.61
N LYS A 244 8.68 -57.79 1.07
CA LYS A 244 8.60 -59.20 1.54
C LYS A 244 7.53 -59.47 2.62
N VAL A 245 6.59 -60.40 2.41
CA VAL A 245 6.69 -61.81 1.92
C VAL A 245 5.60 -62.12 0.90
#